data_AF-A0A6N2M6Z1-F1
#
_entry.id   AF-A0A6N2M6Z1-F1
#
_cell.length_a   1.000
_cell.length_b   1.000
_cell.length_c   1.000
_cell.angle_alpha   90.00
_cell.angle_beta   90.00
_cell.angle_gamma   90.00
#
_symmetry.space_group_name_H-M   'P 1'
#
loop_
_entity.id
_entity.type
_entity.pdbx_description
1 polymer ?
#
loop_
_entity_poly.entity_id
_entity_poly.type
_entity_poly.pdbx_seq_one_letter_code
_entity_poly.pdbx_strand_id
1 'polypeptide(L)'
;MELEITLDRSWADSLTVDDYQDLLDRGWRRAGSVLYKPEMEKTCCPSYTIRLRASDFVPSKEQQRVSRRMQRFVDGALEVKKSVEAIEDPSICASACNEVSSLGTKETSSF
;
A
#
# COMPACT_ATOMS: atom_id res chain seq x y z
N MET A 1 20.87 18.50 2.59
CA MET A 1 19.72 17.61 2.87
C MET A 1 20.11 16.15 3.13
N GLU A 2 21.27 15.66 2.66
CA GLU A 2 21.72 14.27 2.96
C GLU A 2 22.48 14.10 4.28
N LEU A 3 22.97 15.19 4.89
CA LEU A 3 23.82 15.13 6.09
C LEU A 3 23.07 15.08 7.43
N GLU A 4 21.73 15.20 7.45
CA GLU A 4 20.94 15.24 8.70
C GLU A 4 20.19 13.92 9.00
N ILE A 5 20.05 13.02 8.01
CA ILE A 5 19.43 11.70 8.21
C ILE A 5 20.36 10.73 8.97
N THR A 6 21.65 11.05 9.11
CA THR A 6 22.68 10.14 9.62
C THR A 6 22.85 10.12 11.14
N LEU A 7 22.33 11.10 11.88
CA LEU A 7 22.57 11.20 13.33
C LEU A 7 21.55 10.44 14.19
N ASP A 8 20.32 10.23 13.71
CA ASP A 8 19.26 9.51 14.42
C ASP A 8 18.73 8.32 13.61
N ARG A 9 19.66 7.45 13.21
CA ARG A 9 19.36 6.26 12.41
C ARG A 9 19.50 5.01 13.28
N SER A 10 18.39 4.30 13.47
CA SER A 10 18.38 2.99 14.14
C SER A 10 17.96 1.89 13.18
N TRP A 11 18.45 0.67 13.44
CA TRP A 11 18.04 -0.52 12.69
C TRP A 11 17.01 -1.31 13.48
N ALA A 12 15.95 -1.73 12.80
CA ALA A 12 14.91 -2.59 13.34
C ALA A 12 14.47 -3.59 12.26
N ASP A 13 14.94 -4.83 12.39
CA ASP A 13 14.56 -5.94 11.51
C ASP A 13 13.15 -6.45 11.80
N SER A 14 12.78 -6.49 13.07
CA SER A 14 11.42 -6.80 13.54
C SER A 14 10.93 -5.73 14.51
N LEU A 15 9.68 -5.28 14.33
CA LEU A 15 9.04 -4.29 15.18
C LEU A 15 7.59 -4.69 15.36
N THR A 16 7.08 -4.63 16.59
CA THR A 16 5.66 -4.87 16.83
C THR A 16 4.82 -3.69 16.30
N VAL A 17 3.53 -3.92 16.09
CA VAL A 17 2.62 -2.86 15.61
C VAL A 17 2.51 -1.74 16.64
N ASP A 18 2.47 -2.09 17.93
CA ASP A 18 2.35 -1.13 19.03
C ASP A 18 3.64 -0.29 19.19
N ASP A 19 4.81 -0.93 19.16
CA ASP A 19 6.09 -0.20 19.23
C ASP A 19 6.25 0.75 18.03
N TYR A 20 5.82 0.32 16.84
CA TYR A 20 5.84 1.18 15.66
C TYR A 20 4.89 2.37 15.80
N GLN A 21 3.74 2.17 16.44
CA GLN A 21 2.79 3.24 16.70
C GLN A 21 3.38 4.31 17.63
N ASP A 22 4.07 3.90 18.71
CA ASP A 22 4.75 4.81 19.62
C ASP A 22 5.88 5.58 18.94
N LEU A 23 6.64 4.90 18.07
CA LEU A 23 7.70 5.52 17.29
C LEU A 23 7.14 6.55 16.31
N LEU A 24 6.08 6.23 15.57
CA LEU A 24 5.38 7.16 14.68
C LEU A 24 4.88 8.39 15.42
N ASP A 25 4.30 8.22 16.61
CA ASP A 25 3.77 9.32 17.42
C ASP A 25 4.88 10.23 17.98
N ARG A 26 6.10 9.70 18.11
CA ARG A 26 7.32 10.46 18.43
C ARG A 26 8.03 11.07 17.21
N GLY A 27 7.48 10.86 16.01
CA GLY A 27 7.98 11.42 14.76
C GLY A 27 8.98 10.55 14.00
N TRP A 28 9.18 9.29 14.39
CA TRP A 28 10.05 8.36 13.66
C TRP A 28 9.39 7.81 12.40
N ARG A 29 10.20 7.48 11.39
CA ARG A 29 9.81 6.99 10.07
C ARG A 29 10.61 5.75 9.72
N ARG A 30 10.01 4.82 8.96
CA ARG A 30 10.65 3.56 8.54
C ARG A 30 10.84 3.50 7.03
N ALA A 31 12.03 3.09 6.59
CA ALA A 31 12.35 2.73 5.21
C ALA A 31 13.13 1.40 5.20
N GLY A 32 12.48 0.31 4.77
CA GLY A 32 13.07 -1.03 4.96
C GLY A 32 13.33 -1.29 6.45
N SER A 33 14.46 -1.89 6.82
CA SER A 33 14.85 -2.10 8.24
C SER A 33 15.34 -0.84 8.95
N VAL A 34 15.32 0.33 8.31
CA VAL A 34 15.90 1.56 8.85
C VAL A 34 14.82 2.46 9.43
N LEU A 35 15.02 2.91 10.65
CA LEU A 35 14.25 3.96 11.29
C LEU A 35 15.06 5.26 11.27
N TYR A 36 14.38 6.38 11.03
CA TYR A 36 14.97 7.72 11.06
C TYR A 36 13.96 8.73 11.57
N LYS A 37 14.44 9.82 12.18
CA LYS A 37 13.60 10.92 12.62
C LYS A 37 13.90 12.20 11.82
N PRO A 38 12.99 12.67 10.95
CA PRO A 38 13.17 13.94 10.26
C PRO A 38 13.10 15.11 11.25
N GLU A 39 13.95 16.11 11.04
CA GLU A 39 13.92 17.35 11.81
C GLU A 39 12.80 18.28 11.30
N MET A 40 11.64 18.17 11.94
CA MET A 40 10.41 18.87 11.57
C MET A 40 10.49 20.40 11.71
N GLU A 41 11.42 20.91 12.53
CA GLU A 41 11.61 22.35 12.78
C GLU A 41 12.42 23.04 11.67
N LYS A 42 13.26 22.29 10.95
CA LYS A 42 14.12 22.82 9.89
C LYS A 42 13.47 22.77 8.51
N THR A 43 12.48 21.89 8.32
CA THR A 43 11.80 21.73 7.04
C THR A 43 10.62 22.70 6.92
N CYS A 44 10.45 23.31 5.75
CA CYS A 44 9.32 24.23 5.50
C CYS A 44 7.95 23.55 5.58
N CYS A 45 7.91 22.23 5.41
CA CYS A 45 6.70 21.40 5.50
C CYS A 45 6.96 20.24 6.47
N PRO A 46 6.42 20.28 7.69
CA PRO A 46 6.54 19.19 8.63
C PRO A 46 5.83 17.94 8.07
N SER A 47 6.55 16.82 8.00
CA SER A 47 5.99 15.52 7.63
C SER A 47 5.08 14.96 8.74
N TYR A 48 3.81 15.36 8.78
CA TYR A 48 2.83 14.76 9.68
C TYR A 48 2.30 13.44 9.11
N THR A 49 2.14 12.42 9.96
CA THR A 49 1.41 11.20 9.60
C THR A 49 -0.07 11.55 9.42
N ILE A 50 -0.64 11.28 8.25
CA ILE A 50 -2.09 11.27 8.10
C ILE A 50 -2.59 9.99 8.79
N ARG A 51 -3.17 10.12 9.98
CA ARG A 51 -3.79 9.01 10.70
C ARG A 51 -5.29 8.98 10.40
N LEU A 52 -5.73 7.91 9.73
CA LEU A 52 -7.15 7.59 9.61
C LEU A 52 -7.50 6.51 10.63
N ARG A 53 -8.53 6.73 11.45
CA ARG A 53 -9.06 5.70 12.34
C ARG A 53 -9.81 4.67 11.49
N ALA A 54 -9.11 3.60 11.12
CA ALA A 54 -9.68 2.55 10.28
C ALA A 54 -10.93 1.90 10.90
N SER A 55 -10.99 1.81 12.24
CA SER A 55 -12.15 1.27 12.96
C SER A 55 -13.41 2.13 12.82
N ASP A 56 -13.26 3.43 12.59
CA ASP A 56 -14.37 4.38 12.46
C ASP A 56 -14.84 4.49 10.99
N PHE A 57 -14.14 3.85 10.06
CA PHE A 57 -14.45 3.93 8.64
C PHE A 57 -15.74 3.17 8.30
N VAL A 58 -16.76 3.90 7.85
CA VAL A 58 -18.01 3.33 7.35
C VAL A 58 -18.07 3.50 5.82
N PRO A 59 -18.03 2.41 5.04
CA PRO A 59 -18.01 2.51 3.59
C PRO A 59 -19.35 2.97 3.02
N SER A 60 -19.31 3.91 2.07
CA SER A 60 -20.50 4.36 1.31
C SER A 60 -21.12 3.23 0.48
N LYS A 61 -22.38 3.40 0.06
CA LYS A 61 -23.10 2.46 -0.81
C LYS A 61 -22.33 2.17 -2.10
N GLU A 62 -21.73 3.19 -2.71
CA GLU A 62 -20.92 3.07 -3.93
C GLU A 62 -19.64 2.27 -3.65
N GLN A 63 -18.96 2.54 -2.55
CA GLN A 63 -17.74 1.83 -2.14
C GLN A 63 -18.03 0.35 -1.86
N GLN A 64 -19.15 0.07 -1.17
CA GLN A 64 -19.60 -1.31 -0.96
C GLN A 64 -19.95 -2.02 -2.27
N ARG A 65 -20.55 -1.32 -3.23
CA ARG A 65 -20.84 -1.89 -4.57
C ARG A 65 -19.56 -2.29 -5.30
N VAL A 66 -18.52 -1.44 -5.25
CA VAL A 66 -17.22 -1.73 -5.84
C VAL A 66 -16.54 -2.90 -5.12
N SER A 67 -16.53 -2.90 -3.78
CA SER A 67 -15.97 -3.99 -2.97
C SER A 67 -16.62 -5.33 -3.30
N ARG A 68 -17.95 -5.40 -3.41
CA ARG A 68 -18.68 -6.63 -3.80
C ARG A 68 -18.34 -7.09 -5.22
N ARG A 69 -18.13 -6.17 -6.16
CA ARG A 69 -17.71 -6.50 -7.52
C ARG A 69 -16.29 -7.09 -7.51
N MET A 70 -15.38 -6.49 -6.76
CA MET A 70 -14.02 -7.01 -6.59
C MET A 70 -14.03 -8.40 -5.97
N GLN A 71 -14.83 -8.61 -4.93
CA GLN A 71 -14.97 -9.91 -4.29
C GLN A 71 -15.45 -10.98 -5.29
N ARG A 72 -16.50 -10.68 -6.08
CA ARG A 72 -16.98 -11.61 -7.12
C ARG A 72 -15.92 -11.90 -8.20
N PHE A 73 -15.05 -10.95 -8.50
CA PHE A 73 -13.95 -11.16 -9.44
C PHE A 73 -12.90 -12.13 -8.85
N VAL A 74 -12.50 -11.91 -7.59
CA VAL A 74 -11.57 -12.81 -6.88
C VAL A 74 -12.15 -14.20 -6.72
N ASP A 75 -13.45 -14.29 -6.42
CA ASP A 75 -14.18 -15.56 -6.27
C ASP A 75 -14.43 -16.26 -7.62
N GLY A 76 -14.07 -15.64 -8.75
CA GLY A 76 -14.30 -16.17 -10.10
C GLY A 76 -15.78 -16.14 -10.55
N ALA A 77 -16.66 -15.52 -9.78
CA ALA A 77 -18.09 -15.38 -10.10
C ALA A 77 -18.40 -14.18 -11.02
N LEU A 78 -17.39 -13.36 -11.35
CA LEU A 78 -17.51 -12.23 -12.26
C LEU A 78 -16.76 -12.50 -13.56
N GLU A 79 -17.49 -12.88 -14.60
CA GLU A 79 -16.96 -12.92 -15.96
C GLU A 79 -16.74 -11.49 -16.46
N VAL A 80 -15.47 -11.07 -16.52
CA VAL A 80 -15.10 -9.82 -17.16
C VAL A 80 -15.29 -10.01 -18.65
N LYS A 81 -16.40 -9.50 -19.20
CA LYS A 81 -16.57 -9.39 -20.64
C LYS A 81 -15.40 -8.57 -21.18
N LYS A 82 -14.46 -9.23 -21.87
CA LYS A 82 -13.44 -8.54 -22.66
C LYS A 82 -14.19 -7.77 -23.73
N SER A 83 -14.33 -6.46 -23.56
CA SER A 83 -14.69 -5.60 -24.68
C SER A 83 -13.54 -5.67 -25.67
N VAL A 84 -13.68 -6.58 -26.63
CA VAL A 84 -13.04 -6.42 -27.93
C VAL A 84 -13.64 -5.13 -28.48
N GLU A 85 -12.84 -4.07 -28.56
CA GLU A 85 -12.45 -3.46 -29.84
C GLU A 85 -11.13 -2.73 -29.61
N ALA A 86 -10.13 -3.17 -30.38
CA ALA A 86 -8.90 -2.45 -30.57
C ALA A 86 -9.21 -1.23 -31.43
N ILE A 87 -9.01 -0.04 -30.88
CA ILE A 87 -8.69 1.14 -31.68
C ILE A 87 -7.32 1.58 -31.17
N GLU A 88 -6.32 1.34 -32.01
CA GLU A 88 -4.94 1.75 -31.83
C GLU A 88 -4.86 3.27 -32.03
N ASP A 89 -4.65 4.03 -30.96
CA ASP A 89 -4.15 5.41 -31.06
C ASP A 89 -2.96 5.58 -30.08
N PRO A 90 -1.72 5.74 -30.59
CA PRO A 90 -0.51 5.74 -29.78
C PRO A 90 -0.20 7.13 -29.22
N SER A 91 -0.89 7.53 -28.15
CA SER A 91 -0.41 8.59 -27.24
C SER A 91 -1.38 8.78 -26.09
N ILE A 92 -1.14 8.10 -24.96
CA ILE A 92 -1.23 8.61 -23.58
C ILE A 92 -0.72 7.48 -22.66
N CYS A 93 0.29 7.77 -21.86
CA CYS A 93 0.85 6.85 -20.89
C CYS A 93 -0.09 6.67 -19.69
N ALA A 94 -0.91 5.63 -19.71
CA ALA A 94 -1.59 5.11 -18.53
C ALA A 94 -0.88 3.83 -18.08
N SER A 95 -0.35 3.88 -16.87
CA SER A 95 0.38 2.81 -16.19
C SER A 95 -0.30 1.45 -16.34
N ALA A 96 0.40 0.53 -16.99
CA ALA A 96 0.04 -0.87 -17.08
C ALA A 96 0.68 -1.62 -15.92
N CYS A 97 -0.13 -2.14 -15.01
CA CYS A 97 0.23 -3.29 -14.19
C CYS A 97 -0.67 -4.44 -14.63
N ASN A 98 -0.23 -5.25 -15.59
CA ASN A 98 -0.73 -6.61 -15.70
C ASN A 98 0.20 -7.46 -16.56
N GLU A 99 0.89 -8.40 -15.93
CA GLU A 99 1.19 -9.67 -16.54
C GLU A 99 0.97 -10.76 -15.49
N VAL A 100 -0.06 -11.59 -15.70
CA VAL A 100 -0.27 -12.86 -14.99
C VAL A 100 -0.04 -13.94 -16.03
N SER A 101 1.02 -14.72 -15.85
CA SER A 101 1.15 -16.04 -16.47
C SER A 101 0.71 -17.08 -15.45
N SER A 102 -0.38 -17.77 -15.76
CA SER A 102 -0.82 -18.97 -15.06
C SER A 102 0.16 -20.12 -15.29
N LEU A 103 0.50 -20.86 -14.24
CA LEU A 103 0.63 -22.32 -14.35
C LEU A 103 0.25 -22.96 -13.02
N GLY A 104 -0.86 -23.69 -13.02
CA GLY A 104 -1.27 -24.47 -11.87
C GLY A 104 -0.33 -25.64 -11.63
N THR A 105 -0.05 -25.92 -10.37
CA THR A 105 0.08 -27.29 -9.87
C THR A 105 -0.58 -27.30 -8.49
N LYS A 106 -1.56 -28.18 -8.34
CA LYS A 106 -2.15 -28.57 -7.06
C LYS A 106 -1.05 -29.24 -6.26
N GLU A 107 -0.88 -28.94 -4.98
CA GLU A 107 -0.61 -29.95 -3.96
C GLU A 107 -1.18 -29.52 -2.61
N THR A 108 -2.07 -30.37 -2.10
CA THR A 108 -2.51 -30.49 -0.72
C THR A 108 -1.33 -30.93 0.16
N SER A 109 -1.07 -30.24 1.27
CA SER A 109 -0.83 -30.91 2.56
C SER A 109 -0.91 -29.93 3.73
N SER A 110 -1.54 -30.42 4.78
CA SER A 110 -1.65 -29.90 6.13
C SER A 110 -0.30 -29.78 6.84
N PHE A 111 -0.08 -28.67 7.55
CA PHE A 111 0.13 -28.60 9.00
C PHE A 111 0.02 -27.14 9.46
#